data_AF-A0A955KM62-F1
#
_entry.id   AF-A0A955KM62-F1
#
_cell.length_a   1.000
_cell.length_b   1.000
_cell.length_c   1.000
_cell.angle_alpha   90.00
_cell.angle_beta   90.00
_cell.angle_gamma   90.00
#
_symmetry.space_group_name_H-M   'P 1'
#
loop_
_entity.id
_entity.type
_entity.pdbx_description
1 polymer ?
#
loop_
_entity_poly.entity_id
_entity_poly.type
_entity_poly.pdbx_seq_one_letter_code
_entity_poly.pdbx_strand_id
1 'polypeptide(L)'
;MHDLHADVLFKTTKVNTLLQRHGNGFIDSYRKASFENVLVSYFYLGIKQNIKNHSLLKEKFFFLDSGAYSAMSTGTPVDVYQYIDWIKENRAMIDLYCGLDDIGDYKKTLENQRIMEAAGLHPLITFHYGEPFELLRDFCQEYEFICLGGIAGKRKQQRTPWLDNCFSVIKDYWPKRLHVFGVHDKDILLRYPFYSADASTDSLSAAMGNTAVGRMDDGKGVTLNKFQVMKGQANSTLTLSEKSQLRFATLAIKKEAIEKSITSIWAARGIKWE
;
A
#
# COMPACT_ATOMS: atom_id res chain seq x y z
N MET A 1 -19.03 -5.47 -12.86
CA MET A 1 -19.15 -4.42 -11.85
C MET A 1 -19.31 -5.14 -10.52
N HIS A 2 -18.18 -5.46 -9.87
CA HIS A 2 -18.22 -5.99 -8.51
C HIS A 2 -18.33 -4.78 -7.60
N ASP A 3 -19.40 -4.69 -6.83
CA ASP A 3 -19.53 -3.73 -5.75
C ASP A 3 -18.32 -3.88 -4.84
N LEU A 4 -17.42 -2.89 -4.88
CA LEU A 4 -16.40 -2.70 -3.86
C LEU A 4 -17.16 -2.40 -2.58
N HIS A 5 -17.39 -3.45 -1.77
CA HIS A 5 -18.15 -3.34 -0.53
C HIS A 5 -17.60 -2.23 0.36
N ALA A 6 -18.55 -1.50 0.92
CA ALA A 6 -18.42 -0.13 1.37
C ALA A 6 -17.74 0.06 2.75
N ASP A 7 -16.66 -0.67 3.04
CA ASP A 7 -16.10 -0.73 4.39
C ASP A 7 -14.56 -0.70 4.49
N VAL A 8 -13.82 -0.42 3.41
CA VAL A 8 -12.40 -0.80 3.41
C VAL A 8 -11.47 0.16 2.67
N LEU A 9 -10.43 0.70 3.35
CA LEU A 9 -9.00 0.46 3.00
C LEU A 9 -7.97 1.42 3.65
N PHE A 10 -7.97 1.66 4.98
CA PHE A 10 -6.72 2.10 5.65
C PHE A 10 -5.79 0.93 6.06
N LYS A 11 -6.12 -0.32 5.68
CA LYS A 11 -5.39 -1.56 6.08
C LYS A 11 -4.26 -2.01 5.16
N THR A 12 -3.97 -1.30 4.08
CA THR A 12 -3.10 -1.84 3.03
C THR A 12 -1.65 -1.94 3.51
N THR A 13 -1.16 -3.15 3.75
CA THR A 13 0.24 -3.38 4.13
C THR A 13 1.04 -3.90 2.94
N LYS A 14 2.07 -3.16 2.55
CA LYS A 14 3.06 -3.60 1.55
C LYS A 14 3.99 -4.65 2.14
N VAL A 15 3.96 -5.86 1.58
CA VAL A 15 4.68 -7.03 2.12
C VAL A 15 5.88 -7.48 1.28
N ASN A 16 6.19 -6.75 0.19
CA ASN A 16 7.25 -7.08 -0.77
C ASN A 16 8.61 -7.43 -0.13
N THR A 17 9.07 -6.64 0.83
CA THR A 17 10.35 -6.86 1.52
C THR A 17 10.38 -8.17 2.32
N LEU A 18 9.21 -8.67 2.70
CA LEU A 18 9.08 -9.89 3.50
C LEU A 18 9.07 -11.12 2.60
N LEU A 19 8.46 -11.00 1.42
CA LEU A 19 8.57 -12.00 0.35
C LEU A 19 10.01 -12.21 -0.07
N GLN A 20 10.80 -11.13 -0.18
CA GLN A 20 12.22 -11.22 -0.46
C GLN A 20 13.00 -12.03 0.59
N ARG A 21 12.67 -11.89 1.88
CA ARG A 21 13.48 -12.43 2.99
C ARG A 21 13.09 -13.81 3.46
N HIS A 22 11.81 -14.20 3.34
CA HIS A 22 11.27 -15.36 4.06
C HIS A 22 10.45 -16.33 3.20
N GLY A 23 10.20 -16.04 1.92
CA GLY A 23 9.48 -16.94 1.01
C GLY A 23 8.16 -17.47 1.58
N ASN A 24 7.91 -18.78 1.46
CA ASN A 24 6.66 -19.40 1.96
C ASN A 24 6.45 -19.29 3.48
N GLY A 25 7.52 -19.23 4.30
CA GLY A 25 7.41 -19.12 5.77
C GLY A 25 6.86 -17.77 6.26
N PHE A 26 6.91 -16.75 5.39
CA PHE A 26 6.25 -15.46 5.62
C PHE A 26 4.73 -15.59 5.67
N ILE A 27 4.16 -16.40 4.76
CA ILE A 27 2.71 -16.44 4.54
C ILE A 27 1.97 -17.06 5.73
N ASP A 28 2.56 -18.06 6.40
CA ASP A 28 1.97 -18.63 7.63
C ASP A 28 1.93 -17.63 8.78
N SER A 29 2.93 -16.76 8.87
CA SER A 29 2.97 -15.66 9.84
C SER A 29 1.95 -14.58 9.48
N TYR A 30 1.74 -14.39 8.18
CA TYR A 30 0.80 -13.41 7.61
C TYR A 30 -0.66 -13.85 7.75
N ARG A 31 -0.98 -15.13 7.54
CA ARG A 31 -2.32 -15.71 7.74
C ARG A 31 -2.79 -15.55 9.19
N LYS A 32 -1.86 -15.68 10.14
CA LYS A 32 -2.11 -15.49 11.57
C LYS A 32 -2.19 -14.02 11.99
N ALA A 33 -1.74 -13.08 11.15
CA ALA A 33 -1.83 -11.66 11.42
C ALA A 33 -3.22 -11.13 11.02
N SER A 34 -3.74 -10.16 11.77
CA SER A 34 -5.08 -9.58 11.57
C SER A 34 -5.20 -8.66 10.34
N PHE A 35 -4.19 -8.60 9.46
CA PHE A 35 -4.28 -7.78 8.25
C PHE A 35 -5.38 -8.29 7.34
N GLU A 36 -6.34 -7.45 6.98
CA GLU A 36 -7.41 -7.81 6.04
C GLU A 36 -7.04 -7.45 4.60
N ASN A 37 -6.18 -6.44 4.40
CA ASN A 37 -5.78 -5.97 3.07
C ASN A 37 -4.26 -6.02 2.87
N VAL A 38 -3.86 -6.52 1.71
CA VAL A 38 -2.46 -6.75 1.36
C VAL A 38 -2.13 -5.97 0.10
N LEU A 39 -0.99 -5.29 0.11
CA LEU A 39 -0.36 -4.86 -1.14
C LEU A 39 0.86 -5.72 -1.44
N VAL A 40 0.86 -6.34 -2.61
CA VAL A 40 1.98 -7.12 -3.11
C VAL A 40 2.32 -6.68 -4.52
N SER A 41 3.61 -6.72 -4.87
CA SER A 41 4.06 -6.39 -6.20
C SER A 41 4.18 -7.61 -7.12
N TYR A 42 3.72 -7.46 -8.36
CA TYR A 42 3.91 -8.39 -9.46
C TYR A 42 5.39 -8.75 -9.67
N PHE A 43 6.30 -7.80 -9.50
CA PHE A 43 7.74 -8.07 -9.56
C PHE A 43 8.18 -9.23 -8.66
N TYR A 44 7.60 -9.37 -7.46
CA TYR A 44 7.96 -10.49 -6.56
C TYR A 44 7.17 -11.76 -6.83
N LEU A 45 5.90 -11.64 -7.23
CA LEU A 45 5.03 -12.79 -7.44
C LEU A 45 5.21 -13.42 -8.82
N GLY A 46 5.16 -12.64 -9.88
CA GLY A 46 5.26 -13.12 -11.25
C GLY A 46 6.70 -13.24 -11.73
N ILE A 47 7.53 -12.21 -11.49
CA ILE A 47 8.91 -12.20 -12.03
C ILE A 47 9.87 -13.00 -11.15
N LYS A 48 9.98 -12.68 -9.86
CA LYS A 48 10.88 -13.41 -8.95
C LYS A 48 10.29 -14.73 -8.44
N GLN A 49 8.97 -14.92 -8.53
CA GLN A 49 8.27 -16.13 -8.06
C GLN A 49 8.61 -16.49 -6.61
N ASN A 50 8.73 -15.48 -5.74
CA ASN A 50 9.11 -15.66 -4.34
C ASN A 50 8.07 -16.44 -3.52
N ILE A 51 6.84 -16.57 -4.03
CA ILE A 51 5.77 -17.39 -3.46
C ILE A 51 5.37 -18.43 -4.50
N LYS A 52 5.43 -19.71 -4.16
CA LYS A 52 4.98 -20.80 -5.06
C LYS A 52 3.49 -21.14 -4.91
N ASN A 53 2.87 -20.76 -3.80
CA ASN A 53 1.47 -21.03 -3.52
C ASN A 53 0.70 -19.73 -3.24
N HIS A 54 0.16 -19.12 -4.30
CA HIS A 54 -0.60 -17.87 -4.21
C HIS A 54 -2.00 -18.04 -3.60
N SER A 55 -2.51 -19.28 -3.46
CA SER A 55 -3.86 -19.53 -2.91
C SER A 55 -4.04 -19.00 -1.50
N LEU A 56 -2.96 -18.83 -0.75
CA LEU A 56 -2.95 -18.30 0.61
C LEU A 56 -3.27 -16.79 0.68
N LEU A 57 -3.25 -16.08 -0.45
CA LEU A 57 -3.68 -14.68 -0.53
C LEU A 57 -5.20 -14.55 -0.72
N LYS A 58 -5.91 -15.62 -1.09
CA LYS A 58 -7.35 -15.59 -1.39
C LYS A 58 -8.24 -15.26 -0.20
N GLU A 59 -7.73 -15.38 1.03
CA GLU A 59 -8.48 -15.09 2.25
C GLU A 59 -8.45 -13.59 2.61
N LYS A 60 -7.77 -12.75 1.82
CA LYS A 60 -7.51 -11.32 2.10
C LYS A 60 -7.82 -10.48 0.88
N PHE A 61 -8.15 -9.20 1.08
CA PHE A 61 -8.24 -8.25 -0.02
C PHE A 61 -6.85 -8.03 -0.62
N PHE A 62 -6.67 -8.38 -1.88
CA PHE A 62 -5.39 -8.34 -2.55
C PHE A 62 -5.27 -7.19 -3.55
N PHE A 63 -4.43 -6.22 -3.19
CA PHE A 63 -4.04 -5.09 -4.02
C PHE A 63 -2.67 -5.34 -4.69
N LEU A 64 -2.64 -5.46 -6.01
CA LEU A 64 -1.45 -5.70 -6.80
C LEU A 64 -0.80 -4.41 -7.32
N ASP A 65 0.44 -4.16 -6.91
CA ASP A 65 1.35 -3.15 -7.48
C ASP A 65 2.12 -3.77 -8.66
N SER A 66 2.38 -3.02 -9.74
CA SER A 66 3.17 -3.48 -10.88
C SER A 66 4.63 -3.81 -10.50
N GLY A 67 5.16 -3.11 -9.48
CA GLY A 67 6.55 -3.26 -9.05
C GLY A 67 7.57 -2.48 -9.87
N ALA A 68 7.14 -1.49 -10.65
CA ALA A 68 8.00 -0.64 -11.47
C ALA A 68 9.24 -0.12 -10.70
N TYR A 69 9.06 0.31 -9.44
CA TYR A 69 10.17 0.75 -8.60
C TYR A 69 11.21 -0.35 -8.34
N SER A 70 10.76 -1.57 -8.06
CA SER A 70 11.68 -2.70 -7.84
C SER A 70 12.38 -3.08 -9.13
N ALA A 71 11.63 -3.19 -10.23
CA ALA A 71 12.13 -3.47 -11.56
C ALA A 71 13.24 -2.51 -12.01
N MET A 72 13.01 -1.20 -11.88
CA MET A 72 14.00 -0.16 -12.17
C MET A 72 15.24 -0.32 -11.28
N SER A 73 15.05 -0.48 -9.97
CA SER A 73 16.17 -0.57 -9.01
C SER A 73 17.08 -1.79 -9.21
N THR A 74 16.56 -2.86 -9.82
CA THR A 74 17.30 -4.10 -10.09
C THR A 74 17.66 -4.29 -11.57
N GLY A 75 17.33 -3.34 -12.44
CA GLY A 75 17.55 -3.44 -13.89
C GLY A 75 16.82 -4.61 -14.56
N THR A 76 15.66 -5.01 -14.03
CA THR A 76 14.84 -6.09 -14.59
C THR A 76 13.52 -5.49 -15.06
N PRO A 77 13.38 -5.13 -16.35
CA PRO A 77 12.18 -4.46 -16.85
C PRO A 77 10.95 -5.36 -16.73
N VAL A 78 9.78 -4.73 -16.56
CA VAL A 78 8.48 -5.40 -16.58
C VAL A 78 7.88 -5.22 -17.97
N ASP A 79 7.49 -6.32 -18.61
CA ASP A 79 6.74 -6.26 -19.86
C ASP A 79 5.23 -6.11 -19.56
N VAL A 80 4.59 -5.14 -20.20
CA VAL A 80 3.17 -4.83 -19.95
C VAL A 80 2.25 -5.97 -20.37
N TYR A 81 2.57 -6.71 -21.44
CA TYR A 81 1.75 -7.82 -21.91
C TYR A 81 1.87 -9.03 -20.98
N GLN A 82 3.08 -9.34 -20.53
CA GLN A 82 3.28 -10.37 -19.49
C GLN A 82 2.54 -10.00 -18.20
N TYR A 83 2.54 -8.72 -17.82
CA TYR A 83 1.79 -8.27 -16.65
C TYR A 83 0.27 -8.42 -16.84
N ILE A 84 -0.25 -8.05 -18.02
CA ILE A 84 -1.64 -8.27 -18.40
C ILE A 84 -1.99 -9.75 -18.27
N ASP A 85 -1.25 -10.63 -18.94
CA ASP A 85 -1.52 -12.07 -18.96
C ASP A 85 -1.52 -12.65 -17.55
N TRP A 86 -0.53 -12.28 -16.73
CA TRP A 86 -0.48 -12.72 -15.34
C TRP A 86 -1.69 -12.27 -14.53
N ILE A 87 -2.13 -11.01 -14.68
CA ILE A 87 -3.38 -10.54 -14.06
C ILE A 87 -4.54 -11.40 -14.54
N LYS A 88 -4.68 -11.63 -15.85
CA LYS A 88 -5.79 -12.42 -16.43
C LYS A 88 -5.86 -13.84 -15.86
N GLU A 89 -4.71 -14.50 -15.73
CA GLU A 89 -4.59 -15.85 -15.15
C GLU A 89 -4.93 -15.89 -13.65
N ASN A 90 -4.67 -14.80 -12.93
CA ASN A 90 -4.80 -14.72 -11.47
C ASN A 90 -5.98 -13.84 -11.01
N ARG A 91 -6.92 -13.47 -11.90
CA ARG A 91 -8.02 -12.54 -11.54
C ARG A 91 -8.87 -12.98 -10.36
N ALA A 92 -9.04 -14.29 -10.17
CA ALA A 92 -9.84 -14.84 -9.08
C ALA A 92 -9.25 -14.57 -7.68
N MET A 93 -8.01 -14.08 -7.59
CA MET A 93 -7.37 -13.73 -6.32
C MET A 93 -7.03 -12.24 -6.19
N ILE A 94 -7.21 -11.43 -7.23
CA ILE A 94 -6.81 -10.02 -7.25
C ILE A 94 -8.06 -9.16 -7.15
N ASP A 95 -8.18 -8.40 -6.06
CA ASP A 95 -9.31 -7.49 -5.85
C ASP A 95 -9.08 -6.12 -6.48
N LEU A 96 -7.82 -5.67 -6.50
CA LEU A 96 -7.42 -4.36 -7.01
C LEU A 96 -6.02 -4.43 -7.61
N TYR A 97 -5.72 -3.62 -8.62
CA TYR A 97 -4.38 -3.58 -9.23
C TYR A 97 -4.10 -2.23 -9.88
N CYS A 98 -2.82 -1.88 -9.98
CA CYS A 98 -2.37 -0.63 -10.60
C CYS A 98 -1.89 -0.83 -12.04
N GLY A 99 -1.82 0.28 -12.78
CA GLY A 99 -1.11 0.32 -14.05
C GLY A 99 0.38 0.01 -13.90
N LEU A 100 1.03 -0.30 -15.02
CA LEU A 100 2.49 -0.40 -15.07
C LEU A 100 3.10 0.99 -15.28
N ASP A 101 3.72 1.51 -14.23
CA ASP A 101 4.44 2.79 -14.29
C ASP A 101 5.76 2.67 -15.06
N ASP A 102 6.10 3.72 -15.81
CA ASP A 102 7.45 3.97 -16.32
C ASP A 102 8.06 5.14 -15.55
N ILE A 103 9.05 4.84 -14.70
CA ILE A 103 9.56 5.81 -13.73
C ILE A 103 10.33 6.92 -14.45
N GLY A 104 9.74 8.11 -14.44
CA GLY A 104 10.28 9.29 -15.10
C GLY A 104 9.65 9.58 -16.45
N ASP A 105 8.78 8.70 -16.96
CA ASP A 105 8.02 8.89 -18.20
C ASP A 105 6.52 8.66 -17.98
N TYR A 106 5.82 9.74 -17.63
CA TYR A 106 4.36 9.69 -17.44
C TYR A 106 3.61 9.38 -18.74
N LYS A 107 4.18 9.71 -19.92
CA LYS A 107 3.54 9.43 -21.21
C LYS A 107 3.56 7.94 -21.47
N LYS A 108 4.68 7.28 -21.18
CA LYS A 108 4.78 5.82 -21.27
C LYS A 108 3.89 5.13 -20.23
N THR A 109 3.80 5.68 -19.02
CA THR A 109 2.84 5.21 -18.00
C THR A 109 1.39 5.25 -18.52
N LEU A 110 0.99 6.35 -19.19
CA LEU A 110 -0.33 6.48 -19.80
C LEU A 110 -0.55 5.54 -20.99
N GLU A 111 0.48 5.31 -21.79
CA GLU A 111 0.43 4.33 -22.86
C GLU A 111 0.17 2.93 -22.29
N ASN A 112 0.90 2.54 -21.24
CA ASN A 112 0.71 1.26 -20.55
C ASN A 112 -0.70 1.14 -19.95
N GLN A 113 -1.21 2.20 -19.31
CA GLN A 113 -2.58 2.26 -18.80
C GLN A 113 -3.59 1.93 -19.90
N ARG A 114 -3.50 2.62 -21.05
CA ARG A 114 -4.41 2.42 -22.19
C ARG A 114 -4.29 1.03 -22.82
N ILE A 115 -3.09 0.47 -22.89
CA ILE A 115 -2.86 -0.92 -23.36
C ILE A 115 -3.60 -1.90 -22.44
N MET A 116 -3.46 -1.73 -21.12
CA MET A 116 -4.14 -2.60 -20.15
C MET A 116 -5.67 -2.47 -20.24
N GLU A 117 -6.20 -1.25 -20.40
CA GLU A 117 -7.62 -0.99 -20.58
C GLU A 117 -8.17 -1.59 -21.88
N ALA A 118 -7.45 -1.42 -22.99
CA ALA A 118 -7.79 -2.02 -24.28
C ALA A 118 -7.79 -3.56 -24.21
N ALA A 119 -7.00 -4.15 -23.30
CA ALA A 119 -6.99 -5.58 -23.02
C ALA A 119 -8.16 -6.05 -22.12
N GLY A 120 -9.08 -5.17 -21.75
CA GLY A 120 -10.26 -5.45 -20.92
C GLY A 120 -9.99 -5.44 -19.42
N LEU A 121 -8.91 -4.79 -18.98
CA LEU A 121 -8.61 -4.58 -17.56
C LEU A 121 -9.04 -3.17 -17.11
N HIS A 122 -9.09 -2.95 -15.81
CA HIS A 122 -9.44 -1.66 -15.19
C HIS A 122 -8.42 -1.31 -14.08
N PRO A 123 -7.14 -1.09 -14.42
CA PRO A 123 -6.12 -0.76 -13.43
C PRO A 123 -6.33 0.63 -12.84
N LEU A 124 -5.98 0.80 -11.56
CA LEU A 124 -5.86 2.12 -10.97
C LEU A 124 -4.72 2.92 -11.61
N ILE A 125 -5.04 4.15 -12.01
CA ILE A 125 -4.06 5.12 -12.51
C ILE A 125 -3.35 5.81 -11.35
N THR A 126 -2.05 6.07 -11.51
CA THR A 126 -1.22 6.76 -10.51
C THR A 126 -0.76 8.11 -11.03
N PHE A 127 -1.06 9.17 -10.29
CA PHE A 127 -0.45 10.49 -10.48
C PHE A 127 0.81 10.61 -9.65
N HIS A 128 1.94 10.88 -10.29
CA HIS A 128 3.26 10.91 -9.65
C HIS A 128 3.75 12.31 -9.35
N TYR A 129 4.61 12.39 -8.33
CA TYR A 129 5.35 13.61 -8.04
C TYR A 129 6.10 14.12 -9.28
N GLY A 130 5.83 15.38 -9.65
CA GLY A 130 6.49 16.08 -10.75
C GLY A 130 5.72 16.04 -12.08
N GLU A 131 4.60 15.34 -12.15
CA GLU A 131 3.71 15.34 -13.31
C GLU A 131 2.88 16.64 -13.40
N PRO A 132 2.49 17.06 -14.61
CA PRO A 132 1.64 18.24 -14.81
C PRO A 132 0.24 18.03 -14.19
N PHE A 133 -0.27 19.04 -13.47
CA PHE A 133 -1.54 18.93 -12.73
C PHE A 133 -2.78 18.82 -13.63
N GLU A 134 -2.65 19.15 -14.91
CA GLU A 134 -3.65 18.87 -15.93
C GLU A 134 -3.95 17.37 -15.99
N LEU A 135 -2.95 16.50 -15.86
CA LEU A 135 -3.16 15.05 -15.81
C LEU A 135 -3.97 14.63 -14.59
N LEU A 136 -3.69 15.22 -13.42
CA LEU A 136 -4.47 14.93 -12.21
C LEU A 136 -5.94 15.31 -12.41
N ARG A 137 -6.20 16.41 -13.13
CA ARG A 137 -7.56 16.84 -13.48
C ARG A 137 -8.24 15.80 -14.38
N ASP A 138 -7.56 15.37 -15.43
CA ASP A 138 -8.06 14.34 -16.35
C ASP A 138 -8.35 13.04 -15.59
N PHE A 139 -7.43 12.61 -14.71
CA PHE A 139 -7.62 11.40 -13.91
C PHE A 139 -8.81 11.51 -12.95
N CYS A 140 -9.02 12.68 -12.33
CA CYS A 140 -10.17 12.88 -11.47
C CYS A 140 -11.51 12.84 -12.21
N GLN A 141 -11.52 13.19 -13.50
CA GLN A 141 -12.70 13.12 -14.36
C GLN A 141 -12.99 11.69 -14.84
N GLU A 142 -11.94 10.96 -15.22
CA GLU A 142 -12.05 9.66 -15.86
C GLU A 142 -12.17 8.49 -14.86
N TYR A 143 -11.55 8.61 -13.68
CA TYR A 143 -11.42 7.50 -12.73
C TYR A 143 -12.07 7.82 -11.39
N GLU A 144 -12.83 6.85 -10.87
CA GLU A 144 -13.46 6.96 -9.55
C GLU A 144 -12.44 6.85 -8.40
N PHE A 145 -11.39 6.06 -8.62
CA PHE A 145 -10.35 5.78 -7.65
C PHE A 145 -8.98 5.97 -8.34
N ILE A 146 -8.13 6.81 -7.75
CA ILE A 146 -6.79 7.10 -8.28
C ILE A 146 -5.74 6.96 -7.18
N CYS A 147 -4.49 6.79 -7.60
CA CYS A 147 -3.34 6.69 -6.72
C CYS A 147 -2.47 7.95 -6.79
N LEU A 148 -1.81 8.29 -5.69
CA LEU A 148 -0.80 9.35 -5.58
C LEU A 148 0.54 8.72 -5.23
N GLY A 149 1.52 8.86 -6.13
CA GLY A 149 2.80 8.15 -6.10
C GLY A 149 4.03 9.06 -6.16
N GLY A 150 5.22 8.45 -6.11
CA GLY A 150 6.50 9.16 -6.27
C GLY A 150 6.98 9.97 -5.06
N ILE A 151 6.31 9.85 -3.90
CA ILE A 151 6.61 10.64 -2.70
C ILE A 151 7.27 9.88 -1.54
N ALA A 152 7.39 8.55 -1.62
CA ALA A 152 7.91 7.72 -0.52
C ALA A 152 9.33 8.12 -0.05
N GLY A 153 10.21 8.49 -0.99
CA GLY A 153 11.59 8.93 -0.71
C GLY A 153 11.77 10.44 -0.54
N LYS A 154 10.69 11.24 -0.59
CA LYS A 154 10.75 12.70 -0.55
C LYS A 154 10.68 13.22 0.89
N ARG A 155 11.33 14.36 1.15
CA ARG A 155 11.30 15.02 2.47
C ARG A 155 9.94 15.66 2.73
N LYS A 156 9.58 15.88 4.00
CA LYS A 156 8.30 16.50 4.40
C LYS A 156 8.06 17.86 3.72
N GLN A 157 9.11 18.66 3.56
CA GLN A 157 9.06 19.97 2.88
C GLN A 157 8.72 19.87 1.38
N GLN A 158 8.88 18.70 0.76
CA GLN A 158 8.51 18.44 -0.63
C GLN A 158 7.14 17.77 -0.71
N ARG A 159 6.87 16.79 0.16
CA ARG A 159 5.61 16.04 0.17
C ARG A 159 4.42 16.95 0.46
N THR A 160 4.54 17.82 1.46
CA THR A 160 3.39 18.62 1.94
C THR A 160 2.92 19.61 0.88
N PRO A 161 3.78 20.47 0.28
CA PRO A 161 3.32 21.40 -0.74
C PRO A 161 2.79 20.71 -2.00
N TRP A 162 3.38 19.57 -2.37
CA TRP A 162 2.88 18.79 -3.51
C TRP A 162 1.48 18.23 -3.23
N LEU A 163 1.25 17.65 -2.06
CA LEU A 163 -0.07 17.18 -1.66
C LEU A 163 -1.07 18.34 -1.52
N ASP A 164 -0.67 19.50 -0.99
CA ASP A 164 -1.52 20.69 -0.95
C ASP A 164 -1.99 21.07 -2.37
N ASN A 165 -1.09 21.05 -3.35
CA ASN A 165 -1.42 21.30 -4.76
C ASN A 165 -2.33 20.21 -5.32
N CYS A 166 -2.07 18.92 -5.05
CA CYS A 166 -2.96 17.83 -5.46
C CYS A 166 -4.37 18.03 -4.92
N PHE A 167 -4.52 18.29 -3.62
CA PHE A 167 -5.83 18.51 -3.00
C PHE A 167 -6.50 19.81 -3.46
N SER A 168 -5.73 20.81 -3.91
CA SER A 168 -6.30 22.01 -4.54
C SER A 168 -6.98 21.72 -5.88
N VAL A 169 -6.57 20.67 -6.59
CA VAL A 169 -7.23 20.17 -7.80
C VAL A 169 -8.37 19.22 -7.42
N ILE A 170 -8.11 18.26 -6.54
CA ILE A 170 -9.05 17.18 -6.19
C ILE A 170 -10.31 17.71 -5.49
N LYS A 171 -10.23 18.84 -4.78
CA LYS A 171 -11.39 19.44 -4.11
C LYS A 171 -12.57 19.70 -5.07
N ASP A 172 -12.30 19.97 -6.35
CA ASP A 172 -13.31 20.23 -7.37
C ASP A 172 -14.05 18.95 -7.80
N TYR A 173 -13.52 17.79 -7.40
CA TYR A 173 -14.01 16.44 -7.72
C TYR A 173 -14.38 15.64 -6.48
N TRP A 174 -14.53 16.31 -5.33
CA TRP A 174 -14.80 15.65 -4.05
C TRP A 174 -16.25 15.14 -3.97
N PRO A 175 -16.51 13.93 -3.43
CA PRO A 175 -15.56 12.96 -2.90
C PRO A 175 -14.79 12.21 -3.99
N LYS A 176 -13.49 11.97 -3.75
CA LYS A 176 -12.63 11.19 -4.64
C LYS A 176 -11.86 10.15 -3.83
N ARG A 177 -11.95 8.87 -4.20
CA ARG A 177 -11.16 7.82 -3.54
C ARG A 177 -9.70 7.97 -3.96
N LEU A 178 -8.80 8.07 -2.97
CA LEU A 178 -7.37 8.27 -3.17
C LEU A 178 -6.56 7.22 -2.41
N HIS A 179 -5.65 6.55 -3.11
CA HIS A 179 -4.61 5.74 -2.48
C HIS A 179 -3.31 6.53 -2.46
N VAL A 180 -2.59 6.56 -1.34
CA VAL A 180 -1.25 7.18 -1.28
C VAL A 180 -0.16 6.14 -1.09
N PHE A 181 0.77 6.07 -2.05
CA PHE A 181 1.84 5.09 -2.02
C PHE A 181 2.99 5.47 -1.09
N GLY A 182 3.41 4.51 -0.26
CA GLY A 182 4.62 4.61 0.55
C GLY A 182 4.58 5.71 1.60
N VAL A 183 3.40 6.04 2.11
CA VAL A 183 3.17 7.05 3.15
C VAL A 183 2.44 6.45 4.33
N HIS A 184 3.10 6.49 5.49
CA HIS A 184 2.50 6.18 6.80
C HIS A 184 2.87 7.26 7.84
N ASP A 185 3.12 8.48 7.36
CA ASP A 185 3.44 9.63 8.21
C ASP A 185 2.17 10.18 8.85
N LYS A 186 2.12 10.19 10.18
CA LYS A 186 0.97 10.67 10.97
C LYS A 186 0.49 12.06 10.54
N ASP A 187 1.42 12.98 10.31
CA ASP A 187 1.05 14.37 10.00
C ASP A 187 0.39 14.47 8.63
N ILE A 188 0.80 13.62 7.69
CA ILE A 188 0.20 13.53 6.36
C ILE A 188 -1.18 12.87 6.45
N LEU A 189 -1.31 11.75 7.17
CA LEU A 189 -2.59 11.03 7.31
C LEU A 189 -3.65 11.82 8.10
N LEU A 190 -3.23 12.68 9.02
CA LEU A 190 -4.12 13.60 9.75
C LEU A 190 -4.48 14.86 8.95
N ARG A 191 -3.71 15.21 7.92
CA ARG A 191 -3.91 16.42 7.12
C ARG A 191 -4.78 16.17 5.89
N TYR A 192 -4.65 14.99 5.28
CA TYR A 192 -5.33 14.66 4.03
C TYR A 192 -6.26 13.45 4.17
N PRO A 193 -7.50 13.55 3.68
CA PRO A 193 -8.47 12.46 3.74
C PRO A 193 -8.22 11.45 2.63
N PHE A 194 -7.22 10.58 2.79
CA PHE A 194 -7.04 9.46 1.87
C PHE A 194 -8.13 8.41 2.08
N TYR A 195 -8.50 7.71 1.01
CA TYR A 195 -9.30 6.48 1.09
C TYR A 195 -8.43 5.33 1.59
N SER A 196 -7.18 5.28 1.11
CA SER A 196 -6.23 4.23 1.47
C SER A 196 -4.77 4.68 1.43
N ALA A 197 -3.90 3.96 2.14
CA ALA A 197 -2.46 4.24 2.18
C ALA A 197 -1.67 2.95 2.43
N ASP A 198 -0.43 2.89 1.94
CA ASP A 198 0.52 1.82 2.27
C ASP A 198 1.90 2.35 2.69
N ALA A 199 2.68 1.52 3.36
CA ALA A 199 4.11 1.74 3.51
C ALA A 199 4.89 0.43 3.67
N SER A 200 6.00 0.31 2.94
CA SER A 200 7.00 -0.76 3.08
C SER A 200 7.94 -0.56 4.27
N THR A 201 8.15 0.69 4.70
CA THR A 201 9.07 1.05 5.80
C THR A 201 8.68 0.40 7.12
N ASP A 202 7.40 0.16 7.35
CA ASP A 202 6.92 -0.49 8.57
C ASP A 202 7.29 -1.98 8.61
N SER A 203 7.13 -2.66 7.47
CA SER A 203 7.51 -4.06 7.28
C SER A 203 9.03 -4.24 7.42
N LEU A 204 9.80 -3.30 6.87
CA LEU A 204 11.26 -3.27 6.98
C LEU A 204 11.72 -2.97 8.43
N SER A 205 11.10 -2.00 9.11
CA SER A 205 11.41 -1.64 10.49
C SER A 205 11.10 -2.81 11.43
N ALA A 206 9.94 -3.45 11.28
CA ALA A 206 9.59 -4.65 12.02
C ALA A 206 10.59 -5.79 11.76
N ALA A 207 10.96 -6.04 10.51
CA ALA A 207 11.98 -7.04 10.17
C ALA A 207 13.35 -6.73 10.80
N MET A 208 13.73 -5.46 10.92
CA MET A 208 14.95 -4.98 11.59
C MET A 208 14.83 -4.91 13.12
N GLY A 209 13.69 -5.26 13.70
CA GLY A 209 13.47 -5.27 15.15
C GLY A 209 13.11 -3.92 15.74
N ASN A 210 12.84 -2.93 14.90
CA ASN A 210 12.33 -1.62 15.30
C ASN A 210 10.80 -1.59 15.13
N THR A 211 10.07 -1.71 16.23
CA THR A 211 8.59 -1.62 16.22
C THR A 211 8.10 -0.22 16.57
N ALA A 212 8.96 0.79 16.62
CA ALA A 212 8.56 2.16 16.90
C ALA A 212 7.75 2.72 15.73
N VAL A 213 6.44 2.79 15.90
CA VAL A 213 5.54 3.61 15.10
C VAL A 213 5.22 4.83 15.98
N GLY A 214 5.31 6.04 15.43
CA GLY A 214 5.15 7.28 16.19
C GLY A 214 3.87 7.30 17.02
N ARG A 215 3.88 8.00 18.17
CA ARG A 215 2.73 8.11 19.07
C ARG A 215 1.53 8.72 18.33
N MET A 216 0.47 7.95 18.12
CA MET A 216 -0.87 8.48 17.83
C MET A 216 -1.60 8.60 19.17
N ASP A 217 -2.04 9.81 19.47
CA ASP A 217 -2.85 10.11 20.65
C ASP A 217 -4.23 10.42 20.08
N ASP A 218 -5.21 9.58 20.40
CA ASP A 218 -6.59 9.63 19.93
C ASP A 218 -7.45 10.58 20.79
N GLY A 219 -6.83 11.34 21.69
CA GLY A 219 -7.52 12.16 22.68
C GLY A 219 -8.24 11.34 23.76
N LYS A 220 -8.14 10.00 23.72
CA LYS A 220 -8.65 9.08 24.76
C LYS A 220 -7.52 8.51 25.62
N GLY A 221 -6.29 8.97 25.43
CA GLY A 221 -5.16 8.59 26.28
C GLY A 221 -4.76 7.12 26.12
N VAL A 222 -5.04 6.49 24.97
CA VAL A 222 -4.46 5.16 24.68
C VAL A 222 -3.00 5.36 24.33
N THR A 223 -2.20 5.50 25.38
CA THR A 223 -0.76 5.51 25.26
C THR A 223 -0.34 4.09 24.89
N LEU A 224 0.10 3.86 23.64
CA LEU A 224 0.83 2.64 23.26
C LEU A 224 2.25 2.64 23.88
N ASN A 225 2.33 2.92 25.19
CA ASN A 225 3.52 2.69 25.99
C ASN A 225 3.51 1.20 26.40
N LYS A 226 4.63 0.52 26.12
CA LYS A 226 4.91 -0.90 26.42
C LYS A 226 4.32 -1.93 25.46
N PHE A 227 4.75 -1.89 24.21
CA PHE A 227 5.33 -3.11 23.64
C PHE A 227 6.82 -2.88 23.48
N GLN A 228 7.51 -2.77 24.62
CA GLN A 228 8.88 -3.27 24.69
C GLN A 228 8.76 -4.73 24.27
N VAL A 229 9.04 -5.05 23.00
CA VAL A 229 9.37 -6.43 22.63
C VAL A 229 10.35 -6.85 23.70
N MET A 230 9.97 -7.84 24.50
CA MET A 230 10.59 -8.29 25.75
C MET A 230 12.11 -8.31 25.65
N LYS A 231 12.76 -7.14 25.76
CA LYS A 231 14.21 -7.01 25.73
C LYS A 231 14.82 -7.69 26.97
N GLY A 232 13.98 -8.03 27.95
CA GLY A 232 14.38 -8.60 29.23
C GLY A 232 14.26 -10.12 29.39
N GLN A 233 13.54 -10.89 28.58
CA GLN A 233 13.33 -12.34 28.91
C GLN A 233 13.08 -13.31 27.73
N ALA A 234 13.13 -12.88 26.47
CA ALA A 234 12.84 -13.75 25.31
C ALA A 234 14.10 -14.23 24.55
N ASN A 235 15.27 -14.24 25.21
CA ASN A 235 16.55 -14.41 24.52
C ASN A 235 17.15 -15.83 24.49
N SER A 236 16.48 -16.87 24.99
CA SER A 236 17.04 -18.23 24.89
C SER A 236 16.16 -19.32 24.24
N THR A 237 14.84 -19.11 24.05
CA THR A 237 13.96 -20.23 23.65
C THR A 237 13.30 -20.11 22.27
N LEU A 238 13.11 -18.90 21.73
CA LEU A 238 12.41 -18.70 20.46
C LEU A 238 13.37 -18.75 19.26
N THR A 239 12.96 -19.47 18.22
CA THR A 239 13.63 -19.50 16.92
C THR A 239 13.57 -18.14 16.21
N LEU A 240 14.44 -17.93 15.23
CA LEU A 240 14.43 -16.73 14.38
C LEU A 240 13.10 -16.56 13.63
N SER A 241 12.46 -17.67 13.25
CA SER A 241 11.15 -17.67 12.61
C SER A 241 10.10 -17.12 13.56
N GLU A 242 9.97 -17.68 14.77
CA GLU A 242 8.98 -17.26 15.79
C GLU A 242 9.16 -15.79 16.21
N LYS A 243 10.41 -15.33 16.38
CA LYS A 243 10.70 -13.91 16.64
C LYS A 243 10.21 -13.01 15.51
N SER A 244 10.31 -13.47 14.26
CA SER A 244 9.81 -12.74 13.10
C SER A 244 8.28 -12.71 13.09
N GLN A 245 7.61 -13.84 13.35
CA GLN A 245 6.14 -13.90 13.41
C GLN A 245 5.57 -12.94 14.45
N LEU A 246 6.15 -12.91 15.65
CA LEU A 246 5.73 -12.03 16.74
C LEU A 246 5.87 -10.54 16.37
N ARG A 247 6.96 -10.17 15.68
CA ARG A 247 7.17 -8.79 15.20
C ARG A 247 6.11 -8.40 14.16
N PHE A 248 5.71 -9.31 13.28
CA PHE A 248 4.66 -9.05 12.30
C PHE A 248 3.27 -8.92 12.93
N ALA A 249 2.93 -9.81 13.87
CA ALA A 249 1.68 -9.68 14.62
C ALA A 249 1.62 -8.34 15.37
N THR A 250 2.74 -7.93 15.99
CA THR A 250 2.83 -6.62 16.66
C THR A 250 2.65 -5.46 15.69
N LEU A 251 3.22 -5.55 14.49
CA LEU A 251 3.06 -4.53 13.46
C LEU A 251 1.60 -4.45 12.98
N ALA A 252 0.94 -5.60 12.81
CA ALA A 252 -0.45 -5.70 12.39
C ALA A 252 -1.38 -4.95 13.32
N ILE A 253 -1.28 -5.27 14.62
CA ILE A 253 -2.08 -4.64 15.66
C ILE A 253 -1.86 -3.11 15.67
N LYS A 254 -0.62 -2.65 15.46
CA LYS A 254 -0.32 -1.20 15.44
C LYS A 254 -0.92 -0.50 14.22
N LYS A 255 -0.81 -1.10 13.03
CA LYS A 255 -1.40 -0.55 11.81
C LYS A 255 -2.92 -0.48 11.91
N GLU A 256 -3.53 -1.53 12.42
CA GLU A 256 -4.97 -1.58 12.68
C GLU A 256 -5.43 -0.49 13.67
N ALA A 257 -4.66 -0.25 14.74
CA ALA A 257 -4.96 0.82 15.69
C ALA A 257 -4.83 2.23 15.07
N ILE A 258 -3.80 2.45 14.26
CA ILE A 258 -3.58 3.70 13.53
C ILE A 258 -4.72 3.96 12.56
N GLU A 259 -5.07 2.97 11.75
CA GLU A 259 -6.23 3.04 10.86
C GLU A 259 -7.48 3.44 11.63
N LYS A 260 -7.85 2.67 12.67
CA LYS A 260 -9.08 2.92 13.42
C LYS A 260 -9.12 4.34 13.96
N SER A 261 -7.98 4.85 14.40
CA SER A 261 -7.83 6.22 14.87
C SER A 261 -8.00 7.26 13.75
N ILE A 262 -7.28 7.11 12.63
CA ILE A 262 -7.34 8.03 11.49
C ILE A 262 -8.74 8.04 10.87
N THR A 263 -9.33 6.86 10.64
CA THR A 263 -10.69 6.72 10.11
C THR A 263 -11.72 7.37 11.04
N SER A 264 -11.60 7.16 12.36
CA SER A 264 -12.51 7.81 13.33
C SER A 264 -12.37 9.33 13.33
N ILE A 265 -11.14 9.85 13.20
CA ILE A 265 -10.88 11.29 13.12
C ILE A 265 -11.49 11.89 11.85
N TRP A 266 -11.36 11.23 10.71
CA TRP A 266 -11.97 11.70 9.45
C TRP A 266 -13.49 11.57 9.46
N ALA A 267 -14.04 10.51 10.04
CA ALA A 267 -15.48 10.36 10.26
C ALA A 267 -16.04 11.49 11.13
N ALA A 268 -15.33 11.88 12.20
CA ALA A 268 -15.69 13.03 13.03
C ALA A 268 -15.60 14.37 12.28
N ARG A 269 -14.81 14.43 11.20
CA ARG A 269 -14.71 15.58 10.27
C ARG A 269 -15.70 15.51 9.11
N GLY A 270 -16.62 14.55 9.11
CA GLY A 270 -17.65 14.40 8.09
C GLY A 270 -17.22 13.61 6.85
N ILE A 271 -16.03 13.03 6.82
CA ILE A 271 -15.59 12.14 5.73
C ILE A 271 -15.85 10.69 6.14
N LYS A 272 -16.80 10.06 5.45
CA LYS A 272 -17.03 8.62 5.51
C LYS A 272 -16.89 8.07 4.11
N TRP A 273 -16.11 7.01 4.00
CA TRP A 273 -16.02 6.25 2.78
C TRP A 273 -17.08 5.17 2.88
N GLU A 274 -18.09 5.27 2.02
CA GLU A 274 -18.85 4.10 1.58
C GLU A 274 -17.87 3.32 0.70
#